data_AF-A0A7V8YT69-F1
#
_entry.id   AF-A0A7V8YT69-F1
#
_cell.length_a   1.000
_cell.length_b   1.000
_cell.length_c   1.000
_cell.angle_alpha   90.00
_cell.angle_beta   90.00
_cell.angle_gamma   90.00
#
_symmetry.space_group_name_H-M   'P 1'
#
loop_
_entity.id
_entity.type
_entity.pdbx_description
1 polymer ?
#
loop_
_entity_poly.entity_id
_entity_poly.type
_entity_poly.pdbx_seq_one_letter_code
_entity_poly.pdbx_strand_id
1 'polypeptide(L)' 'MADSNLTYRGLAAKTELSAGYLNHLVHGNRPVPSKAVVERLAAALEVEPEHFQEYRLRVITERLRGNPHLIDRLYKRLSA' A
#
# COMPACT_ATOMS: atom_id res chain seq x y z
N MET A 1 -18.09 5.86 5.92
CA MET A 1 -16.64 6.12 6.11
C MET A 1 -16.49 6.59 7.53
N ALA A 2 -15.75 5.87 8.37
CA ALA A 2 -15.59 6.29 9.75
C ALA A 2 -14.72 7.55 9.76
N ASP A 3 -15.28 8.67 10.22
CA ASP A 3 -14.52 9.83 10.64
C ASP A 3 -13.70 9.42 11.87
N SER A 4 -12.60 8.71 11.63
CA SER A 4 -11.60 8.52 12.65
C SER A 4 -11.03 9.90 12.92
N ASN A 5 -11.17 10.41 14.14
CA ASN A 5 -10.50 11.63 14.65
C ASN A 5 -8.97 11.40 14.77
N LEU A 6 -8.39 10.73 13.77
CA LEU A 6 -7.05 10.20 13.77
C LEU A 6 -6.11 11.28 13.23
N THR A 7 -5.25 11.78 14.12
CA THR A 7 -4.19 12.69 13.74
C THR A 7 -2.96 11.92 13.25
N TYR A 8 -2.07 12.55 12.48
CA TYR A 8 -0.79 11.93 12.12
C TYR A 8 0.04 11.52 13.33
N ARG A 9 -0.07 12.23 14.45
CA ARG A 9 0.58 11.85 15.71
C ARG A 9 -0.04 10.59 16.31
N GLY A 10 -1.37 10.48 16.29
CA GLY A 10 -2.08 9.28 16.73
C GLY A 10 -1.74 8.07 15.87
N LEU A 11 -1.73 8.23 14.54
CA LEU A 11 -1.34 7.16 13.62
C LEU A 11 0.15 6.78 13.78
N ALA A 12 1.03 7.75 14.00
CA ALA A 12 2.45 7.52 14.30
C ALA A 12 2.62 6.64 15.55
N ALA A 13 1.89 6.94 16.62
CA ALA A 13 1.92 6.13 17.83
C ALA A 13 1.42 4.69 17.60
N LYS A 14 0.33 4.50 16.84
CA LYS A 14 -0.21 3.17 16.52
C LYS A 14 0.71 2.33 15.62
N THR A 15 1.50 2.99 14.77
CA THR A 15 2.30 2.33 13.74
C THR A 15 3.79 2.33 14.04
N GLU A 16 4.22 2.95 15.15
CA GLU A 16 5.62 3.24 15.48
C GLU A 16 6.40 3.91 14.31
N LEU A 17 5.69 4.60 13.43
CA LEU A 17 6.27 5.41 12.36
C LEU A 17 6.40 6.85 12.84
N SER A 18 7.33 7.62 12.27
CA SER A 18 7.39 9.04 12.60
C SER A 18 6.25 9.80 11.93
N ALA A 19 5.68 10.78 12.64
CA ALA A 19 4.65 11.67 12.06
C ALA A 19 5.18 12.41 10.82
N GLY A 20 6.48 12.73 10.77
CA GLY A 20 7.13 13.29 9.58
C GLY A 20 7.13 12.32 8.40
N TYR A 21 7.43 11.04 8.63
CA TYR A 21 7.34 10.02 7.57
C TYR A 21 5.92 9.86 7.04
N LEU A 22 4.92 9.78 7.92
CA LEU A 22 3.51 9.74 7.53
C LEU A 22 3.10 10.97 6.72
N ASN A 23 3.55 12.15 7.14
CA ASN A 23 3.31 13.39 6.42
C ASN A 23 3.90 13.33 4.99
N HIS A 24 5.13 12.83 4.84
CA HIS A 24 5.72 12.67 3.52
C HIS A 24 5.03 11.61 2.64
N LEU A 25 4.49 10.54 3.23
CA LEU A 25 3.73 9.51 2.50
C LEU A 25 2.47 10.11 1.88
N VAL A 26 1.70 10.88 2.66
CA VAL A 26 0.46 11.50 2.16
C VAL A 26 0.75 12.51 1.05
N HIS A 27 1.83 13.27 1.16
CA HIS A 27 2.19 14.29 0.18
C HIS A 27 3.03 13.77 -1.00
N GLY A 28 3.29 12.45 -1.09
CA GLY A 28 4.00 11.85 -2.22
C GLY A 28 5.49 12.21 -2.34
N ASN A 29 6.08 12.82 -1.31
CA ASN A 29 7.47 13.32 -1.32
C ASN A 29 8.51 12.26 -0.90
N ARG A 30 8.09 10.99 -0.79
CA ARG A 30 8.94 9.85 -0.43
C ARG A 30 8.68 8.68 -1.39
N PRO A 31 9.65 7.76 -1.53
CA PRO A 31 9.44 6.51 -2.23
C PRO A 31 8.23 5.74 -1.69
N VAL A 32 7.57 4.98 -2.57
CA VAL A 32 6.47 4.07 -2.22
C VAL A 32 6.84 3.22 -0.99
N PRO A 33 5.99 3.18 0.05
CA PRO A 33 6.28 2.45 1.28
C PRO A 33 6.47 0.95 1.03
N SER A 34 7.29 0.30 1.85
CA SER A 34 7.47 -1.15 1.80
C SER A 34 6.17 -1.90 2.12
N LYS A 35 6.09 -3.18 1.75
CA LYS A 35 4.91 -4.03 2.04
C LYS A 35 4.57 -4.02 3.53
N ALA A 36 5.57 -4.22 4.38
CA ALA A 36 5.42 -4.22 5.82
C ALA A 36 4.91 -2.87 6.36
N VAL A 37 5.35 -1.74 5.80
CA VAL A 37 4.83 -0.42 6.20
C VAL A 37 3.35 -0.28 5.83
N VAL A 38 2.96 -0.72 4.63
CA VAL A 38 1.56 -0.69 4.21
C VAL A 38 0.68 -1.60 5.08
N GLU A 39 1.15 -2.79 5.44
CA GLU A 39 0.43 -3.71 6.34
C GLU A 39 0.25 -3.11 7.73
N ARG A 40 1.27 -2.44 8.28
CA ARG A 40 1.16 -1.72 9.56
C ARG A 40 0.15 -0.59 9.51
N LEU A 41 0.15 0.19 8.42
CA LEU A 41 -0.80 1.28 8.22
C LEU A 41 -2.23 0.74 8.11
N ALA A 42 -2.43 -0.31 7.33
CA ALA A 42 -3.71 -0.98 7.17
C ALA A 42 -4.27 -1.47 8.52
N ALA A 43 -3.44 -2.17 9.30
CA ALA A 43 -3.81 -2.64 10.63
C ALA A 43 -4.19 -1.48 11.58
N ALA A 44 -3.40 -0.39 11.60
CA ALA A 44 -3.66 0.76 12.46
C ALA A 44 -4.91 1.58 12.06
N LEU A 45 -5.30 1.49 10.79
CA LEU A 45 -6.49 2.10 10.20
C LEU A 45 -7.70 1.15 10.18
N GLU A 46 -7.54 -0.09 10.65
CA GLU A 46 -8.59 -1.11 10.69
C GLU A 46 -9.20 -1.39 9.30
N VAL A 47 -8.34 -1.44 8.28
CA VAL A 47 -8.70 -1.78 6.91
C VAL A 47 -7.79 -2.88 6.37
N GLU A 48 -8.26 -3.60 5.35
CA GLU A 48 -7.43 -4.56 4.63
C GLU A 48 -6.29 -3.85 3.85
N PRO A 49 -5.08 -4.44 3.76
CA PRO A 49 -3.97 -3.86 2.99
C PRO A 49 -4.31 -3.59 1.53
N GLU A 50 -5.25 -4.32 0.94
CA GLU A 50 -5.74 -4.15 -0.43
C GLU A 50 -6.42 -2.79 -0.68
N HIS A 51 -6.82 -2.07 0.37
CA HIS A 51 -7.24 -0.68 0.23
C HIS A 51 -6.13 0.22 -0.34
N PHE A 52 -4.86 -0.15 -0.13
CA PHE A 52 -3.72 0.54 -0.70
C PHE A 52 -3.41 0.03 -2.11
N GLN A 53 -3.35 0.93 -3.09
CA GLN A 53 -3.06 0.58 -4.48
C GLN A 53 -1.68 -0.09 -4.63
N GLU A 54 -0.69 0.40 -3.88
CA GLU A 54 0.68 -0.08 -3.89
C GLU A 54 0.79 -1.51 -3.35
N TYR A 55 -0.07 -1.89 -2.39
CA TYR A 55 -0.17 -3.26 -1.92
C TYR A 55 -0.65 -4.18 -3.04
N ARG A 56 -1.78 -3.83 -3.67
CA ARG A 56 -2.35 -4.61 -4.78
C ARG A 56 -1.39 -4.76 -5.95
N LEU A 57 -0.74 -3.67 -6.37
CA LEU A 57 0.26 -3.69 -7.45
C LEU A 57 1.44 -4.59 -7.11
N ARG A 58 1.94 -4.54 -5.87
CA ARG A 58 3.03 -5.41 -5.42
C ARG A 58 2.63 -6.88 -5.45
N VAL A 59 1.47 -7.23 -4.90
CA VAL A 59 0.94 -8.61 -4.90
C VAL A 59 0.77 -9.13 -6.33
N ILE A 60 0.18 -8.33 -7.22
CA ILE A 60 0.00 -8.70 -8.63
C ILE A 60 1.37 -8.92 -9.29
N THR A 61 2.32 -8.01 -9.10
CA THR A 61 3.65 -8.08 -9.73
C THR A 61 4.46 -9.29 -9.23
N GLU A 62 4.39 -9.61 -7.93
CA GLU A 62 5.01 -10.80 -7.35
C GLU A 62 4.44 -12.08 -7.96
N ARG A 63 3.10 -12.18 -8.07
CA ARG A 63 2.44 -13.34 -8.69
C ARG A 63 2.75 -13.47 -10.18
N LEU A 64 2.80 -12.35 -10.90
CA LEU A 64 3.15 -12.33 -12.32
C LEU A 64 4.59 -12.81 -12.55
N ARG A 65 5.55 -12.36 -11.73
CA ARG A 65 6.95 -12.79 -11.83
C ARG A 65 7.14 -14.31 -11.70
N GLY A 66 6.31 -14.97 -10.89
CA GLY A 66 6.31 -16.43 -10.75
C GLY A 66 5.54 -17.19 -11.83
N ASN A 67 4.87 -16.50 -12.77
CA ASN A 67 4.00 -17.14 -13.75
C ASN A 67 4.06 -16.44 -15.13
N PRO A 68 5.05 -16.77 -15.96
CA PRO A 68 5.22 -16.17 -17.29
C PRO A 68 3.98 -16.29 -18.19
N HIS A 69 3.27 -17.43 -18.17
CA HIS A 69 2.05 -17.61 -18.96
C HIS A 69 0.93 -16.64 -18.55
N LEU A 70 0.86 -16.26 -17.27
CA LEU A 70 -0.10 -15.26 -16.83
C LEU A 70 0.26 -13.86 -17.35
N ILE A 71 1.55 -13.52 -17.42
CA ILE A 71 2.03 -12.27 -18.04
C ILE A 71 1.59 -12.22 -19.50
N ASP A 72 1.85 -13.27 -20.28
CA ASP A 72 1.51 -13.29 -21.72
C ASP A 72 0.02 -13.09 -21.95
N ARG A 73 -0.84 -13.76 -21.17
CA ARG A 73 -2.29 -13.60 -21.27
C ARG A 73 -2.74 -12.20 -20.89
N LEU A 74 -2.19 -11.63 -19.82
CA LEU A 74 -2.51 -10.28 -19.38
C LEU A 74 -2.07 -9.26 -20.43
N TYR A 75 -0.86 -9.40 -20.97
CA TYR A 75 -0.34 -8.53 -22.02
C TYR A 75 -1.24 -8.55 -23.25
N LYS A 76 -1.57 -9.73 -23.79
CA LYS A 76 -2.48 -9.88 -24.93
C LYS A 76 -3.85 -9.23 -24.70
N ARG A 77 -4.38 -9.31 -23.47
CA ARG A 77 -5.67 -8.70 -23.11
C ARG A 77 -5.60 -7.17 -23.05
N LEU A 78 -4.48 -6.60 -22.62
CA LEU A 78 -4.32 -5.15 -22.44
C LEU A 78 -3.79 -4.42 -23.69
N SER A 79 -3.22 -5.16 -24.66
CA SER A 79 -2.67 -4.62 -25.91
C SER A 79 -3.58 -4.80 -27.12
N ALA A 80 -4.79 -5.35 -26.90
CA ALA A 80 -5.88 -5.39 -27.87
C ALA A 80 -6.76 -4.15 -27.74
#